data_AF-L8LNT7-F1
#
_entry.id   AF-L8LNT7-F1
#
_cell.length_a   1.000
_cell.length_b   1.000
_cell.length_c   1.000
_cell.angle_alpha   90.00
_cell.angle_beta   90.00
_cell.angle_gamma   90.00
#
_symmetry.space_group_name_H-M   'P 1'
#
loop_
_entity.id
_entity.type
_entity.pdbx_description
1 polymer ?
#
loop_
_entity_poly.entity_id
_entity_poly.type
_entity_poly.pdbx_seq_one_letter_code
_entity_poly.pdbx_strand_id
1 'polypeptide(L)'
;MVNLIRNGGFETFETATFSPGTFITVPTGSTSIDNWIVTSGNVQVVGGYWQPSEGNNTIDMDGETPGAIAQTFDTTIGQRYLVRFDLAGNSDGAPTIKTVRVEASGQFSDFTFDVTGKSRSNMGYRSQSWEFTAS
;
A
#
# COMPACT_ATOMS: atom_id res chain seq x y z
N MET A 1 20.36 -2.64 -8.09
CA MET A 1 19.62 -2.29 -6.85
C MET A 1 18.94 -3.57 -6.38
N VAL A 2 19.03 -3.89 -5.09
CA VAL A 2 18.33 -5.03 -4.49
C VAL A 2 17.00 -4.52 -3.94
N ASN A 3 15.90 -5.21 -4.24
CA ASN A 3 14.62 -4.95 -3.60
C ASN A 3 14.63 -5.64 -2.21
N LEU A 4 14.40 -4.87 -1.16
CA LEU A 4 14.36 -5.37 0.23
C LEU A 4 12.96 -5.75 0.68
N ILE A 5 11.93 -5.29 -0.04
CA ILE A 5 10.53 -5.52 0.31
C ILE A 5 10.07 -6.83 -0.31
N ARG A 6 9.48 -7.69 0.53
CA ARG A 6 8.80 -8.90 0.09
C ARG A 6 7.33 -8.62 -0.17
N ASN A 7 6.77 -9.29 -1.18
CA ASN A 7 5.37 -9.14 -1.57
C ASN A 7 4.96 -7.66 -1.72
N GLY A 8 5.81 -6.86 -2.37
CA GLY A 8 5.56 -5.41 -2.55
C GLY A 8 4.37 -5.08 -3.45
N GLY A 9 3.97 -6.02 -4.31
CA GLY A 9 2.79 -5.93 -5.16
C GLY A 9 1.52 -6.56 -4.57
N PHE A 10 1.57 -7.07 -3.33
CA PHE A 10 0.39 -7.63 -2.63
C PHE A 10 -0.27 -8.84 -3.33
N GLU A 11 0.53 -9.67 -3.99
CA GLU A 11 0.05 -10.81 -4.80
C GLU A 11 0.05 -12.15 -4.05
N THR A 12 0.73 -12.24 -2.90
CA THR A 12 0.81 -13.47 -2.10
C THR A 12 0.09 -13.34 -0.76
N PHE A 13 -0.52 -14.45 -0.33
CA PHE A 13 -1.34 -14.53 0.88
C PHE A 13 -0.95 -15.76 1.71
N GLU A 14 -1.15 -15.68 3.02
CA GLU A 14 -0.74 -16.75 3.97
C GLU A 14 -1.49 -18.07 3.74
N THR A 15 -2.71 -18.01 3.20
CA THR A 15 -3.52 -19.19 2.88
C THR A 15 -4.05 -19.11 1.45
N ALA A 16 -4.08 -20.25 0.75
CA ALA A 16 -4.62 -20.35 -0.61
C ALA A 16 -6.13 -20.04 -0.70
N THR A 17 -6.83 -20.04 0.44
CA THR A 17 -8.25 -19.68 0.53
C THR A 17 -8.48 -18.17 0.55
N PHE A 18 -7.44 -17.37 0.79
CA PHE A 18 -7.54 -15.92 0.71
C PHE A 18 -7.54 -15.49 -0.76
N SER A 19 -8.70 -15.11 -1.27
CA SER A 19 -8.89 -14.67 -2.65
C SER A 19 -9.74 -13.40 -2.66
N PRO A 20 -9.15 -12.21 -2.90
CA PRO A 20 -9.86 -10.93 -2.83
C PRO A 20 -11.11 -10.84 -3.70
N GLY A 21 -11.13 -11.51 -4.86
CA GLY A 21 -12.22 -11.36 -5.83
C GLY A 21 -12.37 -9.89 -6.22
N THR A 22 -13.43 -9.24 -5.75
CA THR A 22 -13.58 -7.78 -5.85
C THR A 22 -12.66 -7.07 -4.84
N PHE A 23 -12.91 -7.26 -3.54
CA PHE A 23 -12.06 -6.83 -2.44
C PHE A 23 -12.39 -7.60 -1.15
N ILE A 24 -11.43 -7.63 -0.21
CA ILE A 24 -11.62 -8.17 1.15
C ILE A 24 -11.07 -7.16 2.17
N THR A 25 -11.87 -6.83 3.18
CA THR A 25 -11.42 -6.04 4.35
C THR A 25 -10.56 -6.89 5.27
N VAL A 26 -9.38 -6.37 5.61
CA VAL A 26 -8.37 -7.01 6.45
C VAL A 26 -8.17 -6.17 7.72
N PRO A 27 -8.53 -6.70 8.90
CA PRO A 27 -8.49 -5.94 10.15
C PRO A 27 -7.07 -5.84 10.73
N THR A 28 -6.88 -4.87 11.64
CA THR A 28 -5.67 -4.75 12.49
C THR A 28 -5.30 -6.09 13.13
N GLY A 29 -4.00 -6.39 13.17
CA GLY A 29 -3.42 -7.60 13.71
C GLY A 29 -3.36 -8.77 12.73
N SER A 30 -4.00 -8.66 11.56
CA SER A 30 -3.97 -9.71 10.54
C SER A 30 -2.62 -9.77 9.81
N THR A 31 -2.20 -11.00 9.50
CA THR A 31 -1.04 -11.38 8.68
C THR A 31 -1.43 -12.04 7.36
N SER A 32 -2.71 -11.99 6.98
CA SER A 32 -3.21 -12.71 5.79
C SER A 32 -2.57 -12.25 4.48
N ILE A 33 -2.06 -11.02 4.42
CA ILE A 33 -1.23 -10.52 3.32
C ILE A 33 0.21 -10.93 3.64
N ASP A 34 0.77 -11.85 2.86
CA ASP A 34 2.05 -12.45 3.19
C ASP A 34 3.17 -11.38 3.29
N ASN A 35 3.99 -11.46 4.33
CA ASN A 35 5.02 -10.47 4.72
C ASN A 35 4.53 -9.09 5.21
N TRP A 36 3.23 -8.87 5.33
CA TRP A 36 2.67 -7.61 5.83
C TRP A 36 1.75 -7.86 7.03
N ILE A 37 1.80 -6.96 8.01
CA ILE A 37 0.84 -6.92 9.12
C ILE A 37 0.04 -5.63 9.04
N VAL A 38 -1.27 -5.71 9.28
CA VAL A 38 -2.11 -4.52 9.48
C VAL A 38 -1.91 -4.01 10.90
N THR A 39 -1.39 -2.79 11.07
CA THR A 39 -0.98 -2.26 12.39
C THR A 39 -2.00 -1.33 13.02
N SER A 40 -2.92 -0.76 12.23
CA SER A 40 -4.03 0.05 12.72
C SER A 40 -5.21 0.03 11.73
N GLY A 41 -6.40 0.41 12.22
CA GLY A 41 -7.63 0.48 11.42
C GLY A 41 -7.93 -0.82 10.67
N ASN A 42 -8.24 -0.69 9.39
CA ASN A 42 -8.30 -1.79 8.45
C ASN A 42 -7.95 -1.33 7.03
N VAL A 43 -7.58 -2.29 6.20
CA VAL A 43 -7.26 -2.08 4.79
C VAL A 43 -8.09 -3.01 3.92
N GLN A 44 -8.15 -2.77 2.62
CA GLN A 44 -8.77 -3.71 1.69
C GLN A 44 -7.76 -4.21 0.66
N VAL A 45 -7.62 -5.53 0.54
CA VAL A 45 -6.95 -6.10 -0.63
C VAL A 45 -7.96 -6.10 -1.77
N VAL A 46 -7.62 -5.49 -2.90
CA VAL A 46 -8.52 -5.27 -4.02
C VAL A 46 -7.95 -5.93 -5.27
N GLY A 47 -8.67 -6.92 -5.83
CA GLY A 47 -8.19 -7.74 -6.95
C GLY A 47 -8.95 -7.57 -8.27
N GLY A 48 -10.18 -7.05 -8.24
CA GLY A 48 -11.06 -7.03 -9.42
C GLY A 48 -11.98 -5.82 -9.51
N TYR A 49 -11.81 -4.85 -8.62
CA TYR A 49 -12.69 -3.69 -8.54
C TYR A 49 -12.22 -2.51 -9.39
N TRP A 50 -10.90 -2.31 -9.49
CA TRP A 50 -10.25 -1.31 -10.36
C TRP A 50 -8.97 -1.87 -10.95
N GLN A 51 -8.46 -1.19 -11.99
CA GLN A 51 -7.19 -1.53 -12.62
C GLN A 51 -6.05 -1.46 -11.58
N PRO A 52 -5.22 -2.50 -11.40
CA PRO A 52 -4.04 -2.43 -10.55
C PRO A 52 -2.87 -1.75 -11.28
N SER A 53 -1.88 -1.24 -10.54
CA SER A 53 -0.65 -0.68 -11.12
C SER A 53 0.28 -1.76 -11.69
N GLU A 54 0.32 -2.91 -11.02
CA GLU A 54 1.00 -4.12 -11.45
C GLU A 54 0.20 -5.36 -11.01
N GLY A 55 0.50 -6.53 -11.57
CA GLY A 55 -0.10 -7.79 -11.13
C GLY A 55 -1.63 -7.78 -11.21
N ASN A 56 -2.28 -8.31 -10.17
CA ASN A 56 -3.73 -8.42 -10.07
C ASN A 56 -4.30 -7.66 -8.86
N ASN A 57 -3.48 -7.36 -7.85
CA ASN A 57 -3.96 -6.88 -6.56
C ASN A 57 -3.41 -5.49 -6.21
N THR A 58 -4.15 -4.79 -5.36
CA THR A 58 -3.76 -3.51 -4.76
C THR A 58 -4.19 -3.47 -3.31
N ILE A 59 -3.67 -2.51 -2.56
CA ILE A 59 -4.10 -2.22 -1.20
C ILE A 59 -4.83 -0.88 -1.16
N ASP A 60 -6.08 -0.87 -0.70
CA ASP A 60 -6.77 0.34 -0.25
C ASP A 60 -6.47 0.53 1.23
N MET A 61 -5.85 1.66 1.57
CA MET A 61 -5.35 1.96 2.91
C MET A 61 -6.43 2.51 3.85
N ASP A 62 -7.63 2.78 3.34
CA ASP A 62 -8.76 3.31 4.10
C ASP A 62 -10.01 2.48 3.80
N GLY A 63 -10.07 1.27 4.36
CA GLY A 63 -11.17 0.34 4.07
C GLY A 63 -12.51 0.86 4.59
N GLU A 64 -12.73 0.71 5.89
CA GLU A 64 -13.85 1.33 6.62
C GLU A 64 -13.38 2.41 7.58
N THR A 65 -12.12 2.29 8.05
CA THR A 65 -11.43 3.29 8.86
C THR A 65 -9.98 3.36 8.39
N PRO A 66 -9.32 4.54 8.50
CA PRO A 66 -7.95 4.69 8.03
C PRO A 66 -7.02 3.65 8.67
N GLY A 67 -6.35 2.88 7.83
CA GLY A 67 -5.49 1.77 8.23
C GLY A 67 -4.02 2.02 7.96
N ALA A 68 -3.20 1.08 8.43
CA ALA A 68 -1.78 1.04 8.15
C ALA A 68 -1.30 -0.41 8.00
N ILE A 69 -0.30 -0.60 7.15
CA ILE A 69 0.42 -1.87 7.00
C ILE A 69 1.90 -1.67 7.30
N ALA A 70 2.57 -2.71 7.79
CA ALA A 70 3.99 -2.67 8.06
C ALA A 70 4.69 -3.98 7.66
N GLN A 71 5.96 -3.85 7.30
CA GLN A 71 6.92 -4.93 7.12
C GLN A 71 8.25 -4.46 7.71
N THR A 72 9.01 -5.39 8.29
CA THR A 72 10.38 -5.15 8.74
C THR A 72 11.38 -5.78 7.76
N PHE A 73 12.52 -5.14 7.60
CA PHE A 73 13.61 -5.62 6.75
C PHE A 73 14.94 -5.09 7.27
N ASP A 74 16.02 -5.81 6.98
CA ASP A 74 17.35 -5.43 7.45
C ASP A 74 17.87 -4.20 6.70
N THR A 75 18.48 -3.28 7.45
CA THR A 75 19.17 -2.11 6.93
C THR A 75 20.56 -1.98 7.54
N THR A 76 21.41 -1.18 6.92
CA THR A 76 22.75 -0.83 7.41
C THR A 76 22.72 0.59 7.94
N ILE A 77 23.06 0.78 9.22
CA ILE A 77 23.07 2.10 9.86
C ILE A 77 23.91 3.10 9.04
N GLY A 78 23.37 4.29 8.80
CA GLY A 78 23.98 5.35 8.00
C GLY A 78 23.83 5.19 6.49
N GLN A 79 23.34 4.04 6.01
CA GLN A 79 23.08 3.81 4.58
C GLN A 79 21.78 4.52 4.17
N ARG A 80 21.80 5.13 2.98
CA ARG A 80 20.61 5.69 2.35
C ARG A 80 19.86 4.63 1.54
N TYR A 81 18.54 4.61 1.69
CA TYR A 81 17.62 3.75 0.97
C TYR A 81 16.61 4.58 0.19
N LEU A 82 16.25 4.08 -1.00
CA LEU A 82 15.26 4.69 -1.87
C LEU A 82 14.00 3.83 -1.88
N VAL A 83 12.92 4.36 -1.34
CA VAL A 83 11.57 3.79 -1.38
C VAL A 83 10.93 4.18 -2.71
N ARG A 84 10.26 3.23 -3.36
CA ARG A 84 9.45 3.44 -4.56
C ARG A 84 8.14 2.68 -4.41
N PHE A 85 7.05 3.31 -4.83
CA PHE A 85 5.71 2.72 -4.83
C PHE A 85 4.84 3.47 -5.83
N ASP A 86 3.79 2.82 -6.33
CA ASP A 86 2.78 3.48 -7.15
C ASP A 86 1.60 3.92 -6.27
N LEU A 87 1.14 5.14 -6.49
CA LEU A 87 0.04 5.75 -5.72
C LEU A 87 -1.11 6.16 -6.64
N ALA A 88 -2.31 5.72 -6.28
CA ALA A 88 -3.57 6.26 -6.76
C ALA A 88 -4.51 6.50 -5.57
N GLY A 89 -5.66 7.15 -5.81
CA GLY A 89 -6.69 7.35 -4.81
C GLY A 89 -8.00 6.70 -5.25
N ASN A 90 -8.69 6.04 -4.31
CA ASN A 90 -10.05 5.53 -4.53
C ASN A 90 -11.00 6.70 -4.85
N SER A 91 -11.49 6.75 -6.10
CA SER A 91 -12.33 7.84 -6.62
C SER A 91 -13.80 7.75 -6.22
N ASP A 92 -14.24 6.65 -5.60
CA ASP A 92 -15.66 6.39 -5.31
C ASP A 92 -16.15 7.10 -4.05
N GLY A 93 -15.25 7.72 -3.28
CA GLY A 93 -15.58 8.39 -2.03
C GLY A 93 -14.76 9.65 -1.80
N ALA A 94 -15.30 10.53 -0.96
CA ALA A 94 -14.57 11.70 -0.45
C ALA A 94 -13.37 11.29 0.43
N PRO A 95 -12.42 12.20 0.73
CA PRO A 95 -12.22 13.50 0.09
C PRO A 95 -11.64 13.40 -1.33
N THR A 96 -11.71 14.49 -2.10
CA THR A 96 -11.13 14.57 -3.45
C THR A 96 -9.60 14.45 -3.44
N ILE A 97 -8.95 14.98 -2.40
CA ILE A 97 -7.51 14.84 -2.20
C ILE A 97 -7.30 13.77 -1.13
N LYS A 98 -6.76 12.63 -1.53
CA LYS A 98 -6.36 11.54 -0.64
C LYS A 98 -4.96 11.80 -0.11
N THR A 99 -4.67 11.30 1.09
CA THR A 99 -3.36 11.42 1.73
C THR A 99 -2.92 10.06 2.24
N VAL A 100 -1.64 9.74 2.10
CA VAL A 100 -0.99 8.58 2.71
C VAL A 100 0.36 8.97 3.26
N ARG A 101 0.75 8.38 4.39
CA ARG A 101 2.09 8.54 4.96
C ARG A 101 2.91 7.28 4.73
N VAL A 102 4.17 7.47 4.34
CA VAL A 102 5.16 6.39 4.27
C VAL A 102 6.24 6.66 5.30
N GLU A 103 6.56 5.67 6.13
CA GLU A 103 7.52 5.80 7.23
C GLU A 103 8.57 4.69 7.18
N ALA A 104 9.80 5.03 7.56
CA ALA A 104 10.90 4.08 7.75
C ALA A 104 11.97 4.70 8.67
N SER A 105 12.54 3.91 9.59
CA SER A 105 13.63 4.34 10.46
C SER A 105 13.35 5.65 11.23
N GLY A 106 12.12 5.82 11.73
CA GLY A 106 11.67 7.03 12.44
C GLY A 106 11.54 8.29 11.58
N GLN A 107 11.73 8.18 10.26
CA GLN A 107 11.50 9.25 9.28
C GLN A 107 10.23 8.96 8.49
N PHE A 108 9.62 9.99 7.91
CA PHE A 108 8.41 9.85 7.11
C PHE A 108 8.29 10.88 5.99
N SER A 109 7.41 10.60 5.04
CA SER A 109 6.91 11.56 4.05
C SER A 109 5.41 11.37 3.82
N ASP A 110 4.70 12.49 3.69
CA ASP A 110 3.29 12.51 3.35
C ASP A 110 3.11 12.73 1.84
N PHE A 111 2.27 11.90 1.24
CA PHE A 111 1.93 11.95 -0.18
C PHE A 111 0.46 12.24 -0.35
N THR A 112 0.11 12.91 -1.44
CA THR A 112 -1.27 13.22 -1.78
C THR A 112 -1.61 12.77 -3.19
N PHE A 113 -2.89 12.51 -3.43
CA PHE A 113 -3.42 12.17 -4.74
C PHE A 113 -4.79 12.81 -4.95
N ASP A 114 -4.91 13.61 -6.01
CA ASP A 114 -6.18 14.22 -6.44
C ASP A 114 -6.92 13.26 -7.38
N VAL A 115 -8.13 12.83 -6.97
CA VAL A 115 -8.96 11.89 -7.75
C VAL A 115 -9.82 12.57 -8.82
N THR A 116 -9.66 13.88 -9.05
CA THR A 116 -10.40 14.61 -10.09
C THR A 116 -10.15 13.98 -11.47
N GLY A 117 -11.24 13.55 -12.13
CA GLY A 117 -11.19 12.90 -13.44
C GLY A 117 -10.68 11.45 -13.43
N LYS A 118 -10.56 10.82 -12.26
CA LYS A 118 -10.20 9.41 -12.10
C LYS A 118 -11.43 8.52 -12.03
N SER A 119 -11.25 7.24 -12.35
CA SER A 119 -12.28 6.21 -12.29
C SER A 119 -11.65 4.85 -12.05
N ARG A 120 -12.47 3.83 -11.78
CA ARG A 120 -11.99 2.45 -11.59
C ARG A 120 -11.20 1.88 -12.79
N SER A 121 -11.51 2.34 -14.00
CA SER A 121 -10.78 1.93 -15.22
C SER A 121 -9.65 2.89 -15.60
N ASN A 122 -9.51 4.01 -14.90
CA ASN A 122 -8.46 5.02 -15.08
C ASN A 122 -8.04 5.56 -13.71
N MET A 123 -7.44 4.69 -12.90
CA MET A 123 -6.99 5.03 -11.55
C MET A 123 -5.88 6.09 -11.58
N GLY A 124 -5.10 6.13 -12.66
CA GLY A 124 -4.10 7.16 -12.90
C GLY A 124 -2.93 7.10 -11.93
N TYR A 125 -2.49 5.89 -11.57
CA TYR A 125 -1.34 5.63 -10.72
C TYR A 125 -0.14 6.50 -11.10
N ARG A 126 0.56 6.98 -10.09
CA ARG A 126 1.81 7.74 -10.22
C ARG A 126 2.88 7.08 -9.38
N SER A 127 4.02 6.80 -9.99
CA SER A 127 5.20 6.35 -9.26
C SER A 127 5.71 7.46 -8.36
N GLN A 128 5.85 7.12 -7.09
CA GLN A 128 6.39 7.97 -6.04
C GLN A 128 7.77 7.45 -5.62
N SER A 129 8.57 8.35 -5.08
CA SER A 129 9.85 7.99 -4.50
C SER A 129 10.20 8.85 -3.31
N TRP A 130 10.82 8.25 -2.31
CA TRP A 130 11.30 8.93 -1.11
C TRP A 130 12.55 8.26 -0.58
N GLU A 131 13.47 9.05 -0.04
CA GLU A 131 14.71 8.55 0.54
C GLU A 131 14.69 8.68 2.07
N PHE A 132 15.21 7.66 2.74
CA PHE A 132 15.51 7.72 4.17
C PHE A 132 16.93 7.22 4.43
N THR A 133 17.50 7.61 5.57
CA THR A 133 18.78 7.08 6.05
C THR A 133 18.54 6.19 7.26
N ALA A 134 19.03 4.95 7.25
CA ALA A 134 18.83 4.04 8.37
C ALA A 134 19.60 4.50 9.63
N SER A 135 18.98 4.36 10.80
CA SER A 135 19.48 4.81 12.11
C SER A 135 19.44 3.71 13.15
#